data_AF-A0A7C7ERI5-F1
#
_entry.id   AF-A0A7C7ERI5-F1
#
_cell.length_a   1.000
_cell.length_b   1.000
_cell.length_c   1.000
_cell.angle_alpha   90.00
_cell.angle_beta   90.00
_cell.angle_gamma   90.00
#
_symmetry.space_group_name_H-M   'P 1'
#
loop_
_entity.id
_entity.type
_entity.pdbx_description
1 polymer ?
#
loop_
_entity_poly.entity_id
_entity_poly.type
_entity_poly.pdbx_seq_one_letter_code
_entity_poly.pdbx_strand_id
1 'polypeptide(L)'
;MKKKYILIFVILLIVTGSLFFLTNDFQEEKDIVKTFYPNGKKINLVKNITDDLHASMYFPAVKRAYEVDGVICAYVVSCIGYNGPVEVLAAIDTERDTLKGIQVLRHIESLDYAEHIESDWFLDRFKNLPINKYLNLVVLDKENPEDIVQVTGATISSQAVVSAINAAIGSYQYWNKGIQMAKVPDVVPQEMWQKDIHSFAINWPEGSVRIDTDEIKEYEQLKMDVTLINTTGTETNMNVKGPTLRHVLEKLGLDLSNYEGIGVTGRDGYYTMIDREKLAVNDIILVWEVDGKIIKDDEKPVRLAVPLELGPYWVKMVSNIDLYEEISPKDIEKVHMFNPLTEDIEPYYYEYYGSKDKSFEVGKILRKFEEVDEKGFFTMGAVDGLIKNETISLVRQRYFIKVEGDNAPMNISPTFKLGMNVKEMTHFSTTKDAVIFPEKMIEVVRTKDIKGLEGMLLEDVLLTAGMRWEEDSEFLAVKTDGSSIGLSMEEMLNCYITYIDGRVNLYKDNNEIMQDLLRIEKK
;
A
#
# COMPACT_ATOMS: atom_id res chain seq x y z
N MET A 1 -18.67 -49.86 6.36
CA MET A 1 -19.73 -49.14 5.60
C MET A 1 -19.80 -47.64 5.93
N LYS A 2 -19.88 -47.21 7.21
CA LYS A 2 -19.96 -45.78 7.61
C LYS A 2 -18.90 -44.84 6.98
N LYS A 3 -17.62 -45.25 6.88
CA LYS A 3 -16.56 -44.42 6.27
C LYS A 3 -16.76 -44.12 4.77
N LYS A 4 -17.41 -45.01 4.02
CA LYS A 4 -17.73 -44.78 2.59
C LYS A 4 -18.86 -43.77 2.42
N TYR A 5 -19.85 -43.76 3.32
CA TYR A 5 -20.95 -42.78 3.30
C TYR A 5 -20.50 -41.36 3.69
N ILE A 6 -19.57 -41.24 4.65
CA ILE A 6 -18.99 -39.94 5.02
C ILE A 6 -18.20 -39.35 3.85
N LEU A 7 -17.41 -40.18 3.15
CA LEU A 7 -16.65 -39.74 1.98
C LEU A 7 -17.57 -39.26 0.84
N ILE A 8 -18.65 -40.00 0.57
CA ILE A 8 -19.66 -39.60 -0.43
C ILE A 8 -20.34 -38.28 -0.03
N PHE A 9 -20.66 -38.10 1.25
CA PHE A 9 -21.30 -36.89 1.75
C PHE A 9 -20.40 -35.65 1.66
N VAL A 10 -19.10 -35.80 1.94
CA VAL A 10 -18.11 -34.73 1.78
C VAL A 10 -17.92 -34.37 0.30
N ILE A 11 -17.84 -35.35 -0.59
CA ILE A 11 -17.79 -35.10 -2.04
C ILE A 11 -19.06 -34.38 -2.50
N LEU A 12 -20.23 -34.80 -2.03
CA LEU A 12 -21.50 -34.15 -2.37
C LEU A 12 -21.51 -32.69 -1.91
N LEU A 13 -21.06 -32.41 -0.68
CA LEU A 13 -20.96 -31.05 -0.13
C LEU A 13 -20.00 -30.16 -0.94
N ILE A 14 -18.85 -30.69 -1.35
CA ILE A 14 -17.88 -29.98 -2.20
C ILE A 14 -18.49 -29.68 -3.58
N VAL A 15 -19.19 -30.65 -4.17
CA VAL A 15 -19.85 -30.48 -5.48
C VAL A 15 -20.99 -29.47 -5.38
N THR A 16 -21.84 -29.55 -4.35
CA THR A 16 -22.94 -28.59 -4.15
C THR A 16 -22.43 -27.19 -3.82
N GLY A 17 -21.35 -27.09 -3.03
CA GLY A 17 -20.70 -25.81 -2.75
C GLY A 17 -20.14 -25.19 -4.02
N SER A 18 -19.42 -25.98 -4.83
CA SER A 18 -18.88 -25.52 -6.13
C SER A 18 -19.98 -25.11 -7.10
N LEU A 19 -21.09 -25.86 -7.15
CA LEU A 19 -22.26 -25.50 -7.97
C LEU A 19 -22.90 -24.18 -7.50
N PHE A 20 -23.00 -23.98 -6.19
CA PHE A 20 -23.58 -22.78 -5.59
C PHE A 20 -22.75 -21.54 -5.90
N PHE A 21 -21.42 -21.61 -5.76
CA PHE A 21 -20.51 -20.53 -6.14
C PHE A 21 -20.62 -20.19 -7.63
N LEU A 22 -20.61 -21.19 -8.51
CA LEU A 22 -20.79 -20.97 -9.95
C LEU A 22 -22.13 -20.30 -10.27
N THR A 23 -23.23 -20.73 -9.64
CA THR A 23 -24.54 -20.11 -9.87
C THR A 23 -24.62 -18.67 -9.39
N ASN A 24 -23.88 -18.31 -8.34
CA ASN A 24 -23.84 -16.95 -7.81
C ASN A 24 -23.08 -16.01 -8.76
N ASP A 25 -21.91 -16.44 -9.24
CA ASP A 25 -21.09 -15.68 -10.20
C ASP A 25 -21.87 -15.37 -11.49
N PHE A 26 -22.62 -16.35 -12.03
CA PHE A 26 -23.44 -16.11 -13.23
C PHE A 26 -24.58 -15.12 -13.01
N GLN A 27 -25.10 -14.97 -11.78
CA GLN A 27 -26.14 -13.98 -11.50
C GLN A 27 -25.53 -12.59 -11.39
N GLU A 28 -24.40 -12.45 -10.69
CA GLU A 28 -23.66 -11.20 -10.58
C GLU A 28 -23.26 -10.67 -11.95
N GLU A 29 -22.68 -11.51 -12.81
CA GLU A 29 -22.34 -11.13 -14.19
C GLU A 29 -23.58 -10.69 -14.99
N LYS A 30 -24.71 -11.38 -14.87
CA LYS A 30 -25.95 -10.99 -15.54
C LYS A 30 -26.49 -9.65 -15.05
N ASP A 31 -26.36 -9.37 -13.76
CA ASP A 31 -26.79 -8.09 -13.20
C ASP A 31 -25.91 -6.95 -13.71
N ILE A 32 -24.60 -7.17 -13.85
CA ILE A 32 -23.69 -6.23 -14.51
C ILE A 32 -24.06 -6.06 -15.99
N VAL A 33 -24.35 -7.13 -16.72
CA VAL A 33 -24.84 -7.01 -18.12
C VAL A 33 -26.12 -6.18 -18.18
N LYS A 34 -27.06 -6.33 -17.23
CA LYS A 34 -28.28 -5.48 -17.19
C LYS A 34 -27.97 -4.00 -16.99
N THR A 35 -26.93 -3.63 -16.23
CA THR A 35 -26.59 -2.21 -16.05
C THR A 35 -26.13 -1.59 -17.36
N PHE A 36 -25.40 -2.34 -18.19
CA PHE A 36 -25.02 -1.91 -19.54
C PHE A 36 -26.18 -1.98 -20.55
N TYR A 37 -27.15 -2.88 -20.38
CA TYR A 37 -28.29 -3.06 -21.29
C TYR A 37 -29.65 -3.02 -20.58
N PRO A 38 -30.06 -1.87 -20.02
CA PRO A 38 -31.27 -1.76 -19.19
C PRO A 38 -32.57 -2.05 -19.96
N ASN A 39 -32.56 -1.86 -21.28
CA ASN A 39 -33.71 -2.14 -22.16
C ASN A 39 -33.71 -3.56 -22.73
N GLY A 40 -32.69 -4.37 -22.42
CA GLY A 40 -32.58 -5.75 -22.93
C GLY A 40 -33.64 -6.65 -22.31
N LYS A 41 -34.45 -7.32 -23.14
CA LYS A 41 -35.57 -8.15 -22.64
C LYS A 41 -35.13 -9.56 -22.28
N LYS A 42 -34.13 -10.10 -22.96
CA LYS A 42 -33.59 -11.45 -22.74
C LYS A 42 -32.07 -11.42 -22.69
N ILE A 43 -31.50 -11.92 -21.60
CA ILE A 43 -30.05 -12.05 -21.41
C ILE A 43 -29.73 -13.53 -21.21
N ASN A 44 -28.99 -14.11 -22.14
CA ASN A 44 -28.62 -15.52 -22.15
C ASN A 44 -27.11 -15.70 -22.17
N LEU A 45 -26.60 -16.69 -21.44
CA LEU A 45 -25.21 -17.11 -21.55
C LEU A 45 -25.02 -17.95 -22.82
N VAL A 46 -24.00 -17.61 -23.61
CA VAL A 46 -23.63 -18.36 -24.82
C VAL A 46 -22.86 -19.61 -24.42
N LYS A 47 -23.47 -20.80 -24.56
CA LYS A 47 -22.95 -22.05 -24.00
C LYS A 47 -21.68 -22.60 -24.67
N ASN A 48 -21.45 -22.27 -25.94
CA ASN A 48 -20.42 -22.93 -26.75
C ASN A 48 -19.32 -21.98 -27.22
N ILE A 49 -19.20 -20.79 -26.60
CA ILE A 49 -18.24 -19.80 -27.12
C ILE A 49 -16.78 -20.24 -26.96
N THR A 50 -16.49 -20.99 -25.90
CA THR A 50 -15.17 -21.59 -25.63
C THR A 50 -14.93 -22.91 -26.35
N ASP A 51 -16.00 -23.54 -26.85
CA ASP A 51 -15.94 -24.84 -27.54
C ASP A 51 -15.58 -24.69 -29.02
N ASP A 52 -15.70 -23.47 -29.57
CA ASP A 52 -15.22 -23.16 -30.91
C ASP A 52 -13.69 -23.15 -30.95
N LEU A 53 -13.13 -24.02 -31.79
CA LEU A 53 -11.69 -24.22 -31.89
C LEU A 53 -10.97 -22.95 -32.37
N HIS A 54 -11.60 -22.14 -33.23
CA HIS A 54 -11.00 -20.92 -33.74
C HIS A 54 -10.96 -19.84 -32.66
N ALA A 55 -12.11 -19.55 -32.04
CA ALA A 55 -12.23 -18.55 -30.98
C ALA A 55 -11.33 -18.87 -29.77
N SER A 56 -11.25 -20.14 -29.35
CA SER A 56 -10.37 -20.56 -28.26
C SER A 56 -8.87 -20.45 -28.58
N MET A 57 -8.46 -20.66 -29.84
CA MET A 57 -7.06 -20.52 -30.26
C MET A 57 -6.62 -19.06 -30.46
N TYR A 58 -7.51 -18.23 -31.01
CA TYR A 58 -7.21 -16.84 -31.34
C TYR A 58 -7.48 -15.87 -30.18
N PHE A 59 -8.47 -16.17 -29.33
CA PHE A 59 -8.89 -15.32 -28.22
C PHE A 59 -9.06 -16.12 -26.90
N PRO A 60 -8.00 -16.81 -26.42
CA PRO A 60 -8.05 -17.67 -25.22
C PRO A 60 -8.44 -16.95 -23.91
N ALA A 61 -8.38 -15.61 -23.90
CA ALA A 61 -8.79 -14.80 -22.76
C ALA A 61 -10.32 -14.79 -22.57
N VAL A 62 -11.11 -15.08 -23.61
CA VAL A 62 -12.58 -15.11 -23.54
C VAL A 62 -13.01 -16.32 -22.73
N LYS A 63 -13.58 -16.06 -21.55
CA LYS A 63 -14.09 -17.10 -20.66
C LYS A 63 -15.57 -17.34 -20.90
N ARG A 64 -16.35 -16.27 -21.09
CA ARG A 64 -17.81 -16.31 -21.23
C ARG A 64 -18.29 -15.20 -22.15
N ALA A 65 -19.47 -15.37 -22.72
CA ALA A 65 -20.17 -14.31 -23.43
C ALA A 65 -21.68 -14.36 -23.20
N TYR A 66 -22.29 -13.20 -23.32
CA TYR A 66 -23.70 -12.96 -23.09
C TYR A 66 -24.35 -12.40 -24.35
N GLU A 67 -25.47 -13.02 -24.68
CA GLU A 67 -26.37 -12.58 -25.73
C GLU A 67 -27.48 -11.74 -25.10
N VAL A 68 -27.70 -10.54 -25.65
CA VAL A 68 -28.83 -9.67 -25.30
C VAL A 68 -29.72 -9.54 -26.52
N ASP A 69 -30.99 -9.95 -26.38
CA ASP A 69 -32.00 -9.90 -27.44
C ASP A 69 -31.57 -10.51 -28.79
N GLY A 70 -30.79 -11.59 -28.75
CA GLY A 70 -30.34 -12.32 -29.94
C GLY A 70 -28.97 -11.93 -30.48
N VAL A 71 -28.27 -10.97 -29.84
CA VAL A 71 -26.94 -10.51 -30.28
C VAL A 71 -25.91 -10.68 -29.17
N ILE A 72 -24.76 -11.29 -29.49
CA ILE A 72 -23.66 -11.46 -28.54
C ILE A 72 -22.93 -10.13 -28.37
N CYS A 73 -23.07 -9.48 -27.21
CA CYS A 73 -22.61 -8.11 -27.00
C CYS A 73 -21.89 -7.87 -25.68
N ALA A 74 -21.80 -8.85 -24.79
CA ALA A 74 -20.98 -8.74 -23.57
C ALA A 74 -20.08 -9.96 -23.41
N TYR A 75 -18.86 -9.72 -22.96
CA TYR A 75 -17.81 -10.74 -22.84
C TYR A 75 -17.16 -10.64 -21.48
N VAL A 76 -16.98 -11.78 -20.82
CA VAL A 76 -16.10 -11.89 -19.67
C VAL A 76 -14.77 -12.43 -20.15
N VAL A 77 -13.74 -11.62 -20.00
CA VAL A 77 -12.39 -11.84 -20.50
C VAL A 77 -11.40 -11.78 -19.35
N SER A 78 -10.47 -12.73 -19.31
CA SER A 78 -9.44 -12.79 -18.27
C SER A 78 -8.06 -12.92 -18.90
N CYS A 79 -7.19 -11.96 -18.60
CA CYS A 79 -5.80 -11.93 -19.03
C CYS A 79 -4.89 -11.95 -17.80
N ILE A 80 -3.78 -12.66 -17.87
CA ILE A 80 -2.79 -12.72 -16.79
C ILE A 80 -1.93 -11.44 -16.82
N GLY A 81 -2.13 -10.59 -15.82
CA GLY A 81 -1.37 -9.38 -15.49
C GLY A 81 -0.28 -9.66 -14.46
N TYR A 82 0.20 -8.66 -13.73
CA TYR A 82 1.48 -8.72 -12.99
C TYR A 82 1.51 -9.76 -11.87
N ASN A 83 0.58 -9.70 -10.92
CA ASN A 83 0.51 -10.72 -9.86
C ASN A 83 -0.35 -11.92 -10.26
N GLY A 84 -1.22 -11.78 -11.26
CA GLY A 84 -2.18 -12.81 -11.62
C GLY A 84 -3.28 -12.33 -12.57
N PRO A 85 -4.36 -13.11 -12.71
CA PRO A 85 -5.43 -12.81 -13.66
C PRO A 85 -6.15 -11.50 -13.32
N VAL A 86 -6.46 -10.72 -14.35
CA VAL A 86 -7.38 -9.58 -14.34
C VAL A 86 -8.58 -9.97 -15.20
N GLU A 87 -9.74 -10.13 -14.56
CA GLU A 87 -11.00 -10.51 -15.20
C GLU A 87 -11.90 -9.28 -15.34
N VAL A 88 -12.32 -9.02 -16.59
CA VAL A 88 -13.04 -7.82 -16.99
C VAL A 88 -14.28 -8.22 -17.78
N LEU A 89 -15.39 -7.54 -17.54
CA LEU A 89 -16.57 -7.57 -18.39
C LEU A 89 -16.50 -6.42 -19.39
N ALA A 90 -16.48 -6.74 -20.68
CA ALA A 90 -16.53 -5.77 -21.76
C ALA A 90 -17.91 -5.77 -22.43
N ALA A 91 -18.54 -4.60 -22.51
CA ALA A 91 -19.82 -4.39 -23.16
C ALA A 91 -19.65 -3.65 -24.48
N ILE A 92 -20.33 -4.12 -25.54
CA ILE A 92 -20.24 -3.60 -26.90
C ILE A 92 -21.59 -3.02 -27.33
N ASP A 93 -21.56 -1.76 -27.78
CA ASP A 93 -22.69 -1.15 -28.48
C ASP A 93 -22.72 -1.63 -29.93
N THR A 94 -23.68 -2.51 -30.22
CA THR A 94 -23.83 -3.16 -31.52
C THR A 94 -24.48 -2.27 -32.58
N GLU A 95 -25.13 -1.18 -32.18
CA GLU A 95 -25.71 -0.21 -33.13
C GLU A 95 -24.65 0.77 -33.62
N ARG A 96 -23.73 1.16 -32.73
CA ARG A 96 -22.68 2.14 -33.01
C ARG A 96 -21.34 1.54 -33.40
N ASP A 97 -21.17 0.23 -33.26
CA ASP A 97 -19.88 -0.46 -33.43
C ASP A 97 -18.79 0.14 -32.54
N THR A 98 -19.11 0.32 -31.25
CA THR A 98 -18.19 0.87 -30.25
C THR A 98 -18.22 0.07 -28.95
N LEU A 99 -17.17 0.21 -28.13
CA LEU A 99 -17.23 -0.24 -26.73
C LEU A 99 -18.20 0.64 -25.97
N LYS A 100 -19.17 0.02 -25.30
CA LYS A 100 -20.10 0.71 -24.42
C LYS A 100 -19.45 1.07 -23.08
N GLY A 101 -18.54 0.21 -22.63
CA GLY A 101 -17.78 0.36 -21.40
C GLY A 101 -17.23 -0.98 -20.92
N ILE A 102 -16.51 -0.93 -19.81
CA ILE A 102 -15.95 -2.10 -19.15
C ILE A 102 -16.24 -2.06 -17.66
N GLN A 103 -16.13 -3.19 -16.99
CA GLN A 103 -16.11 -3.29 -15.54
C GLN A 103 -15.11 -4.37 -15.13
N VAL A 104 -14.20 -4.06 -14.21
CA VAL A 104 -13.35 -5.06 -13.58
C VAL A 104 -14.22 -5.91 -12.65
N LEU A 105 -14.17 -7.23 -12.83
CA LEU A 105 -14.93 -8.18 -12.01
C LEU A 105 -14.09 -8.66 -10.83
N ARG A 106 -12.88 -9.10 -11.14
CA ARG A 106 -11.93 -9.71 -10.20
C ARG A 106 -10.53 -9.48 -10.72
N HIS A 107 -9.58 -9.33 -9.81
CA HIS A 107 -8.17 -9.33 -10.18
C HIS A 107 -7.33 -9.91 -9.05
N ILE A 108 -6.12 -10.34 -9.40
CA ILE A 108 -5.05 -10.63 -8.46
C ILE A 108 -3.92 -9.69 -8.84
N GLU A 109 -3.93 -8.48 -8.28
CA GLU A 109 -2.95 -7.41 -8.53
C GLU A 109 -2.50 -6.77 -7.22
N SER A 110 -1.40 -6.01 -7.24
CA SER A 110 -0.92 -5.25 -6.07
C SER A 110 -1.96 -4.19 -5.68
N LEU A 111 -2.13 -3.92 -4.38
CA LEU A 111 -3.18 -3.02 -3.87
C LEU A 111 -3.18 -1.65 -4.57
N ASP A 112 -2.01 -1.03 -4.71
CA ASP A 112 -1.88 0.29 -5.34
C ASP A 112 -2.28 0.27 -6.82
N TYR A 113 -1.91 -0.78 -7.55
CA TYR A 113 -2.25 -0.91 -8.98
C TYR A 113 -3.72 -1.29 -9.19
N ALA A 114 -4.30 -2.05 -8.26
CA ALA A 114 -5.70 -2.43 -8.25
C ALA A 114 -6.60 -1.20 -8.19
N GLU A 115 -6.36 -0.30 -7.23
CA GLU A 115 -7.16 0.93 -7.08
C GLU A 115 -7.14 1.79 -8.36
N HIS A 116 -6.01 1.83 -9.06
CA HIS A 116 -5.90 2.61 -10.28
C HIS A 116 -6.59 1.97 -11.49
N ILE A 117 -6.49 0.65 -11.68
CA ILE A 117 -7.17 -0.04 -12.80
C ILE A 117 -8.68 -0.17 -12.57
N GLU A 118 -9.15 -0.06 -11.32
CA GLU A 118 -10.58 -0.02 -10.97
C GLU A 118 -11.15 1.40 -10.96
N SER A 119 -10.30 2.43 -11.04
CA SER A 119 -10.75 3.82 -11.02
C SER A 119 -11.62 4.18 -12.23
N ASP A 120 -12.68 4.96 -12.01
CA ASP A 120 -13.54 5.49 -13.08
C ASP A 120 -12.71 6.24 -14.14
N TRP A 121 -11.65 6.95 -13.73
CA TRP A 121 -10.74 7.64 -14.65
C TRP A 121 -10.11 6.72 -15.69
N PHE A 122 -9.74 5.49 -15.31
CA PHE A 122 -9.16 4.52 -16.23
C PHE A 122 -10.26 3.80 -17.04
N LEU A 123 -11.32 3.34 -16.36
CA LEU A 123 -12.41 2.58 -16.98
C LEU A 123 -13.17 3.41 -18.04
N ASP A 124 -13.33 4.72 -17.81
CA ASP A 124 -14.05 5.61 -18.71
C ASP A 124 -13.32 5.83 -20.05
N ARG A 125 -12.01 5.57 -20.10
CA ARG A 125 -11.21 5.65 -21.34
C ARG A 125 -11.68 4.65 -22.38
N PHE A 126 -12.34 3.58 -21.97
CA PHE A 126 -12.84 2.53 -22.85
C PHE A 126 -14.25 2.80 -23.39
N LYS A 127 -14.92 3.87 -22.97
CA LYS A 127 -16.27 4.22 -23.43
C LYS A 127 -16.22 4.83 -24.84
N ASN A 128 -17.18 4.44 -25.68
CA ASN A 128 -17.39 4.92 -27.05
C ASN A 128 -16.19 4.75 -27.99
N LEU A 129 -15.29 3.80 -27.71
CA LEU A 129 -14.15 3.53 -28.59
C LEU A 129 -14.55 2.66 -29.77
N PRO A 130 -14.08 2.96 -30.99
CA PRO A 130 -14.37 2.14 -32.16
C PRO A 130 -13.74 0.75 -32.01
N ILE A 131 -14.50 -0.29 -32.35
CA ILE A 131 -14.05 -1.69 -32.22
C ILE A 131 -13.62 -2.32 -33.56
N ASN A 132 -13.48 -1.52 -34.62
CA ASN A 132 -13.00 -1.97 -35.93
C ASN A 132 -11.48 -2.19 -35.97
N LYS A 133 -10.77 -1.82 -34.89
CA LYS A 133 -9.35 -2.08 -34.65
C LYS A 133 -9.15 -2.52 -33.21
N TYR A 134 -7.96 -3.02 -32.91
CA TYR A 134 -7.52 -3.19 -31.54
C TYR A 134 -7.10 -1.88 -30.90
N LEU A 135 -7.26 -1.83 -29.58
CA LEU A 135 -6.81 -0.77 -28.72
C LEU A 135 -5.30 -0.88 -28.51
N ASN A 136 -4.62 0.26 -28.42
CA ASN A 136 -3.19 0.33 -28.12
C ASN A 136 -2.97 0.92 -26.73
N LEU A 137 -2.02 0.38 -25.98
CA LEU A 137 -1.56 1.02 -24.74
C LEU A 137 -0.48 2.03 -25.08
N VAL A 138 -0.63 3.28 -24.63
CA VAL A 138 0.34 4.37 -24.82
C VAL A 138 0.74 4.96 -23.46
N VAL A 139 1.92 5.57 -23.40
CA VAL A 139 2.54 5.96 -22.12
C VAL A 139 2.00 7.29 -21.59
N LEU A 140 1.93 8.32 -22.44
CA LEU A 140 1.64 9.69 -22.02
C LEU A 140 0.43 10.26 -22.75
N ASP A 141 0.49 10.30 -24.08
CA ASP A 141 -0.50 11.01 -24.88
C ASP A 141 -1.26 10.10 -25.84
N LYS A 142 -2.55 10.42 -25.97
CA LYS A 142 -3.44 9.79 -26.93
C LYS A 142 -3.24 10.44 -28.30
N GLU A 143 -2.62 9.73 -29.24
CA GLU A 143 -2.45 10.21 -30.62
C GLU A 143 -3.58 9.73 -31.53
N ASN A 144 -4.12 8.54 -31.26
CA ASN A 144 -5.15 7.90 -32.07
C ASN A 144 -6.40 7.60 -31.22
N PRO A 145 -7.60 7.50 -31.84
CA PRO A 145 -8.83 7.16 -31.14
C PRO A 145 -8.77 5.84 -30.35
N GLU A 146 -8.03 4.85 -30.85
CA GLU A 146 -7.82 3.53 -30.24
C GLU A 146 -6.79 3.50 -29.10
N ASP A 147 -6.09 4.62 -28.87
CA ASP A 147 -5.05 4.67 -27.84
C ASP A 147 -5.67 4.85 -26.44
N ILE A 148 -5.17 4.03 -25.51
CA ILE A 148 -5.45 4.02 -24.09
C ILE A 148 -4.17 4.43 -23.38
N VAL A 149 -4.19 5.59 -22.72
CA VAL A 149 -3.09 5.99 -21.85
C VAL A 149 -3.04 5.05 -20.66
N GLN A 150 -1.87 4.48 -20.38
CA GLN A 150 -1.66 3.59 -19.25
C GLN A 150 -1.81 4.31 -17.91
N VAL A 151 -2.04 3.53 -16.86
CA VAL A 151 -1.83 4.00 -15.50
C VAL A 151 -0.33 4.07 -15.21
N THR A 152 0.16 5.21 -14.74
CA THR A 152 1.55 5.40 -14.30
C THR A 152 1.91 4.37 -13.22
N GLY A 153 3.05 3.70 -13.38
CA GLY A 153 3.49 2.65 -12.46
C GLY A 153 2.80 1.28 -12.63
N ALA A 154 1.68 1.19 -13.35
CA ALA A 154 0.91 -0.05 -13.53
C ALA A 154 0.85 -0.51 -15.01
N THR A 155 2.00 -0.52 -15.70
CA THR A 155 2.09 -0.86 -17.13
C THR A 155 1.59 -2.28 -17.44
N ILE A 156 2.03 -3.29 -16.68
CA ILE A 156 1.63 -4.70 -16.91
C ILE A 156 0.13 -4.88 -16.67
N SER A 157 -0.40 -4.34 -15.56
CA SER A 157 -1.81 -4.42 -15.22
C SER A 157 -2.69 -3.68 -16.23
N SER A 158 -2.27 -2.48 -16.67
CA SER A 158 -2.93 -1.73 -17.75
C SER A 158 -2.94 -2.52 -19.06
N GLN A 159 -1.81 -3.15 -19.41
CA GLN A 159 -1.71 -3.98 -20.60
C GLN A 159 -2.59 -5.23 -20.51
N ALA A 160 -2.70 -5.84 -19.33
CA ALA A 160 -3.58 -6.99 -19.11
C ALA A 160 -5.05 -6.63 -19.40
N VAL A 161 -5.52 -5.47 -18.91
CA VAL A 161 -6.87 -4.97 -19.20
C VAL A 161 -7.07 -4.72 -20.69
N VAL A 162 -6.16 -4.00 -21.35
CA VAL A 162 -6.24 -3.72 -22.80
C VAL A 162 -6.25 -5.02 -23.61
N SER A 163 -5.42 -6.00 -23.23
CA SER A 163 -5.32 -7.29 -23.94
C SER A 163 -6.59 -8.13 -23.75
N ALA A 164 -7.16 -8.14 -22.55
CA ALA A 164 -8.45 -8.78 -22.28
C ALA A 164 -9.55 -8.19 -23.17
N ILE A 165 -9.63 -6.86 -23.27
CA ILE A 165 -10.64 -6.15 -24.06
C ILE A 165 -10.44 -6.39 -25.56
N ASN A 166 -9.19 -6.40 -26.04
CA ASN A 166 -8.89 -6.76 -27.42
C ASN A 166 -9.33 -8.19 -27.76
N ALA A 167 -9.22 -9.14 -26.83
CA ALA A 167 -9.78 -10.48 -27.03
C ALA A 167 -11.32 -10.46 -27.17
N ALA A 168 -12.02 -9.64 -26.39
CA ALA A 168 -13.47 -9.44 -26.52
C ALA A 168 -13.84 -8.84 -27.89
N ILE A 169 -13.11 -7.80 -28.33
CA ILE A 169 -13.31 -7.17 -29.65
C ILE A 169 -13.09 -8.21 -30.76
N GLY A 170 -12.01 -8.97 -30.71
CA GLY A 170 -11.69 -10.01 -31.69
C GLY A 170 -12.79 -11.07 -31.78
N SER A 171 -13.25 -11.55 -30.63
CA SER A 171 -14.35 -12.51 -30.54
C SER A 171 -15.66 -11.95 -31.10
N TYR A 172 -16.00 -10.69 -30.80
CA TYR A 172 -17.18 -10.03 -31.33
C TYR A 172 -17.15 -9.92 -32.86
N GLN A 173 -16.02 -9.50 -33.42
CA GLN A 173 -15.84 -9.38 -34.87
C GLN A 173 -15.97 -10.73 -35.57
N TYR A 174 -15.47 -11.79 -34.95
CA TYR A 174 -15.60 -13.15 -35.48
C TYR A 174 -17.06 -13.63 -35.43
N TRP A 175 -17.71 -13.60 -34.27
CA TRP A 175 -19.03 -14.22 -34.08
C TRP A 175 -20.17 -13.41 -34.72
N ASN A 176 -20.13 -12.08 -34.66
CA ASN A 176 -21.22 -11.26 -35.18
C ASN A 176 -20.99 -10.77 -36.61
N LYS A 177 -19.74 -10.69 -37.09
CA LYS A 177 -19.41 -10.16 -38.42
C LYS A 177 -18.65 -11.11 -39.33
N GLY A 178 -18.19 -12.26 -38.82
CA GLY A 178 -17.36 -13.19 -39.59
C GLY A 178 -15.98 -12.64 -39.96
N ILE A 179 -15.51 -11.60 -39.26
CA ILE A 179 -14.21 -10.97 -39.50
C ILE A 179 -13.18 -11.59 -38.57
N GLN A 180 -12.15 -12.22 -39.15
CA GLN A 180 -11.04 -12.77 -38.39
C GLN A 180 -9.99 -11.71 -38.10
N MET A 181 -9.79 -11.42 -36.82
CA MET A 181 -8.75 -10.49 -36.34
C MET A 181 -7.48 -11.26 -35.91
N ALA A 182 -6.38 -10.53 -35.69
CA ALA A 182 -5.12 -11.13 -35.24
C ALA A 182 -5.27 -11.79 -33.86
N LYS A 183 -4.47 -12.81 -33.57
CA LYS A 183 -4.50 -13.53 -32.28
C LYS A 183 -4.15 -12.59 -31.12
N VAL A 184 -4.89 -12.70 -30.01
CA VAL A 184 -4.62 -11.99 -28.75
C VAL A 184 -4.39 -13.01 -27.63
N PRO A 185 -3.16 -13.14 -27.09
CA PRO A 185 -2.88 -14.05 -25.97
C PRO A 185 -3.65 -13.69 -24.69
N ASP A 186 -3.81 -14.66 -23.79
CA ASP A 186 -4.42 -14.51 -22.46
C ASP A 186 -3.39 -14.21 -21.36
N VAL A 187 -2.18 -13.84 -21.74
CA VAL A 187 -1.10 -13.42 -20.85
C VAL A 187 -0.34 -12.26 -21.48
N VAL A 188 0.02 -11.27 -20.67
CA VAL A 188 0.87 -10.16 -21.13
C VAL A 188 2.22 -10.72 -21.62
N PRO A 189 2.77 -10.27 -22.76
CA PRO A 189 4.01 -10.82 -23.33
C PRO A 189 5.18 -10.84 -22.34
N GLN A 190 5.87 -11.97 -22.20
CA GLN A 190 6.94 -12.17 -21.20
C GLN A 190 8.09 -11.17 -21.32
N GLU A 191 8.32 -10.60 -22.51
CA GLU A 191 9.31 -9.54 -22.71
C GLU A 191 8.99 -8.28 -21.87
N MET A 192 7.71 -8.04 -21.58
CA MET A 192 7.26 -6.96 -20.69
C MET A 192 7.56 -7.29 -19.21
N TRP A 193 7.53 -8.57 -18.83
CA TRP A 193 7.77 -9.04 -17.46
C TRP A 193 9.26 -9.10 -17.10
N GLN A 194 10.12 -9.50 -18.05
CA GLN A 194 11.57 -9.49 -17.84
C GLN A 194 12.11 -8.09 -17.65
N LYS A 195 11.46 -7.08 -18.26
CA LYS A 195 11.78 -5.67 -17.98
C LYS A 195 11.51 -5.33 -16.52
N ASP A 196 10.43 -5.80 -15.89
CA ASP A 196 10.02 -5.40 -14.53
C ASP A 196 10.97 -5.88 -13.41
N ILE A 197 11.55 -7.09 -13.54
CA ILE A 197 12.50 -7.64 -12.54
C ILE A 197 13.88 -6.95 -12.62
N HIS A 198 14.25 -6.46 -13.80
CA HIS A 198 15.52 -5.83 -14.10
C HIS A 198 15.42 -4.31 -14.22
N SER A 199 14.32 -3.70 -13.78
CA SER A 199 14.18 -2.25 -13.78
C SER A 199 13.35 -1.78 -12.61
N PHE A 200 13.51 -0.50 -12.27
CA PHE A 200 12.74 0.17 -11.25
C PHE A 200 12.19 1.48 -11.82
N ALA A 201 11.12 1.98 -11.22
CA ALA A 201 10.54 3.27 -11.57
C ALA A 201 11.01 4.36 -10.61
N ILE A 202 11.21 5.56 -11.14
CA ILE A 202 11.27 6.80 -10.36
C ILE A 202 10.05 7.62 -10.76
N ASN A 203 9.18 7.93 -9.81
CA ASN A 203 7.92 8.64 -10.05
C ASN A 203 7.96 10.02 -9.39
N TRP A 204 7.41 11.03 -10.06
CA TRP A 204 7.17 12.37 -9.52
C TRP A 204 5.78 12.85 -9.97
N PRO A 205 5.23 13.94 -9.40
CA PRO A 205 3.83 14.31 -9.65
C PRO A 205 3.45 14.47 -11.13
N GLU A 206 4.38 14.95 -11.96
CA GLU A 206 4.15 15.20 -13.39
C GLU A 206 4.66 14.09 -14.32
N GLY A 207 5.24 13.00 -13.79
CA GLY A 207 5.82 11.99 -14.66
C GLY A 207 6.46 10.80 -13.96
N SER A 208 7.01 9.91 -14.77
CA SER A 208 7.79 8.77 -14.29
C SER A 208 8.86 8.43 -15.31
N VAL A 209 9.96 7.85 -14.83
CA VAL A 209 10.95 7.19 -15.67
C VAL A 209 11.15 5.76 -15.17
N ARG A 210 11.49 4.87 -16.08
CA ARG A 210 11.84 3.49 -15.75
C ARG A 210 13.26 3.22 -16.19
N ILE A 211 14.09 2.77 -15.26
CA ILE A 211 15.52 2.56 -15.45
C ILE A 211 15.85 1.10 -15.25
N ASP A 212 16.51 0.47 -16.22
CA ASP A 212 16.91 -0.93 -16.14
C ASP A 212 18.37 -1.14 -15.68
N THR A 213 18.76 -2.40 -15.45
CA THR A 213 20.09 -2.78 -14.97
C THR A 213 21.23 -2.45 -15.92
N ASP A 214 20.96 -2.18 -17.19
CA ASP A 214 21.96 -1.76 -18.16
C ASP A 214 22.00 -0.24 -18.27
N GLU A 215 20.83 0.41 -18.36
CA GLU A 215 20.70 1.87 -18.37
C GLU A 215 21.33 2.52 -17.13
N ILE A 216 21.15 1.95 -15.93
CA ILE A 216 21.70 2.50 -14.68
C ILE A 216 23.24 2.63 -14.72
N LYS A 217 23.92 1.83 -15.56
CA LYS A 217 25.39 1.83 -15.71
C LYS A 217 25.87 2.97 -16.62
N GLU A 218 24.99 3.59 -17.39
CA GLU A 218 25.31 4.68 -18.33
C GLU A 218 25.41 6.04 -17.63
N TYR A 219 24.77 6.19 -16.47
CA TYR A 219 24.89 7.38 -15.61
C TYR A 219 26.31 7.51 -15.02
N GLU A 220 26.66 8.70 -14.52
CA GLU A 220 27.94 8.88 -13.83
C GLU A 220 28.00 8.03 -12.56
N GLN A 221 29.02 7.17 -12.47
CA GLN A 221 29.13 6.17 -11.41
C GLN A 221 29.95 6.69 -10.23
N LEU A 222 29.38 6.62 -9.03
CA LEU A 222 30.10 6.82 -7.77
C LEU A 222 30.63 5.46 -7.28
N LYS A 223 31.85 5.47 -6.73
CA LYS A 223 32.40 4.36 -5.94
C LYS A 223 32.69 4.85 -4.54
N MET A 224 32.17 4.16 -3.53
CA MET A 224 32.28 4.60 -2.14
C MET A 224 32.42 3.41 -1.19
N ASP A 225 33.29 3.53 -0.20
CA ASP A 225 33.31 2.61 0.94
C ASP A 225 32.24 3.05 1.93
N VAL A 226 31.35 2.13 2.29
CA VAL A 226 30.21 2.41 3.16
C VAL A 226 30.08 1.34 4.24
N THR A 227 29.55 1.73 5.39
CA THR A 227 29.31 0.83 6.53
C THR A 227 27.82 0.70 6.77
N LEU A 228 27.29 -0.51 6.57
CA LEU A 228 25.91 -0.85 6.93
C LEU A 228 25.85 -1.17 8.43
N ILE A 229 25.09 -0.37 9.17
CA ILE A 229 24.81 -0.61 10.59
C ILE A 229 23.43 -1.27 10.69
N ASN A 230 23.39 -2.56 11.03
CA ASN A 230 22.14 -3.26 11.24
C ASN A 230 21.49 -2.84 12.57
N THR A 231 20.19 -3.05 12.71
CA THR A 231 19.43 -2.79 13.96
C THR A 231 19.91 -3.60 15.16
N THR A 232 20.72 -4.64 14.94
CA THR A 232 21.39 -5.40 16.01
C THR A 232 22.71 -4.78 16.49
N GLY A 233 23.11 -3.63 15.93
CA GLY A 233 24.41 -2.99 16.17
C GLY A 233 25.58 -3.66 15.44
N THR A 234 25.31 -4.63 14.57
CA THR A 234 26.36 -5.25 13.74
C THR A 234 26.70 -4.38 12.55
N GLU A 235 28.00 -4.12 12.36
CA GLU A 235 28.51 -3.31 11.26
C GLU A 235 29.05 -4.19 10.13
N THR A 236 28.71 -3.86 8.89
CA THR A 236 29.21 -4.53 7.69
C THR A 236 29.79 -3.51 6.73
N ASN A 237 31.11 -3.54 6.54
CA ASN A 237 31.79 -2.70 5.55
C ASN A 237 31.66 -3.29 4.15
N MET A 238 31.42 -2.44 3.16
CA MET A 238 31.34 -2.84 1.76
C MET A 238 31.78 -1.70 0.84
N ASN A 239 32.39 -2.05 -0.29
CA ASN A 239 32.67 -1.09 -1.36
C ASN A 239 31.51 -1.12 -2.37
N VAL A 240 30.75 -0.04 -2.46
CA VAL A 240 29.58 0.05 -3.35
C VAL A 240 29.88 0.86 -4.59
N LYS A 241 29.17 0.53 -5.67
CA LYS A 241 29.22 1.27 -6.92
C LYS A 241 27.84 1.39 -7.56
N GLY A 242 27.54 2.62 -7.99
CA GLY A 242 26.30 3.01 -8.65
C GLY A 242 26.22 4.53 -8.81
N PRO A 243 25.32 5.07 -9.63
CA PRO A 243 25.09 6.51 -9.67
C PRO A 243 24.40 6.98 -8.39
N THR A 244 24.53 8.28 -8.07
CA THR A 244 23.68 8.88 -7.04
C THR A 244 22.29 9.16 -7.60
N LEU A 245 21.26 9.06 -6.76
CA LEU A 245 19.90 9.42 -7.14
C LEU A 245 19.85 10.88 -7.64
N ARG A 246 20.57 11.78 -6.97
CA ARG A 246 20.69 13.19 -7.38
C ARG A 246 21.18 13.33 -8.82
N HIS A 247 22.25 12.63 -9.19
CA HIS A 247 22.77 12.68 -10.56
C HIS A 247 21.79 12.11 -11.58
N VAL A 248 21.10 11.01 -11.25
CA VAL A 248 20.05 10.45 -12.11
C VAL A 248 18.93 11.46 -12.35
N LEU A 249 18.46 12.12 -11.29
CA LEU A 249 17.40 13.14 -11.39
C LEU A 249 17.85 14.36 -12.19
N GLU A 250 19.08 14.85 -12.00
CA GLU A 250 19.64 15.97 -12.75
C GLU A 250 19.65 15.69 -14.27
N LYS A 251 19.93 14.44 -14.68
CA LYS A 251 19.88 14.03 -16.10
C LYS A 251 18.47 14.03 -16.67
N LEU A 252 17.45 13.86 -15.82
CA LEU A 252 16.04 13.93 -16.18
C LEU A 252 15.51 15.37 -16.14
N GLY A 253 16.35 16.36 -15.77
CA GLY A 253 15.95 17.75 -15.61
C GLY A 253 15.22 18.04 -14.30
N LEU A 254 15.34 17.14 -13.31
CA LEU A 254 14.73 17.27 -11.98
C LEU A 254 15.79 17.67 -10.95
N ASP A 255 15.39 18.43 -9.94
CA ASP A 255 16.24 18.80 -8.81
C ASP A 255 15.70 18.14 -7.54
N LEU A 256 16.51 17.26 -6.93
CA LEU A 256 16.14 16.55 -5.70
C LEU A 256 15.79 17.50 -4.54
N SER A 257 16.33 18.73 -4.52
CA SER A 257 16.05 19.72 -3.48
C SER A 257 14.63 20.29 -3.52
N ASN A 258 13.91 20.13 -4.64
CA ASN A 258 12.51 20.53 -4.77
C ASN A 258 11.54 19.59 -4.04
N TYR A 259 12.02 18.45 -3.56
CA TYR A 259 11.19 17.45 -2.89
C TYR A 259 11.39 17.50 -1.37
N GLU A 260 10.33 17.23 -0.62
CA GLU A 260 10.35 17.11 0.85
C GLU A 260 10.82 15.72 1.31
N GLY A 261 10.81 14.73 0.42
CA GLY A 261 11.25 13.37 0.72
C GLY A 261 11.10 12.41 -0.46
N ILE A 262 11.60 11.19 -0.29
CA ILE A 262 11.41 10.09 -1.23
C ILE A 262 10.91 8.82 -0.53
N GLY A 263 9.93 8.16 -1.13
CA GLY A 263 9.45 6.84 -0.72
C GLY A 263 10.12 5.77 -1.57
N VAL A 264 10.69 4.75 -0.94
CA VAL A 264 11.41 3.70 -1.64
C VAL A 264 10.76 2.37 -1.31
N THR A 265 10.27 1.71 -2.34
CA THR A 265 9.61 0.40 -2.25
C THR A 265 10.50 -0.67 -2.83
N GLY A 266 10.73 -1.73 -2.07
CA GLY A 266 11.33 -2.98 -2.54
C GLY A 266 10.27 -3.92 -3.10
N ARG A 267 10.65 -4.79 -4.03
CA ARG A 267 9.75 -5.81 -4.62
C ARG A 267 9.16 -6.80 -3.61
N ASP A 268 9.72 -6.86 -2.40
CA ASP A 268 9.18 -7.65 -1.29
C ASP A 268 8.14 -6.91 -0.44
N GLY A 269 7.72 -5.72 -0.86
CA GLY A 269 6.78 -4.86 -0.14
C GLY A 269 7.41 -4.09 1.01
N TYR A 270 8.75 -4.13 1.16
CA TYR A 270 9.45 -3.27 2.11
C TYR A 270 9.34 -1.82 1.64
N TYR A 271 8.89 -0.93 2.52
CA TYR A 271 8.83 0.50 2.27
C TYR A 271 9.68 1.25 3.29
N THR A 272 10.36 2.30 2.84
CA THR A 272 10.94 3.32 3.71
C THR A 272 10.84 4.70 3.07
N MET A 273 10.66 5.71 3.91
CA MET A 273 10.68 7.11 3.49
C MET A 273 11.97 7.76 3.97
N ILE A 274 12.63 8.49 3.08
CA ILE A 274 13.82 9.29 3.37
C ILE A 274 13.43 10.76 3.23
N ASP A 275 13.38 11.48 4.36
CA ASP A 275 13.01 12.90 4.43
C ASP A 275 14.09 13.83 3.87
N ARG A 276 13.71 15.09 3.62
CA ARG A 276 14.60 16.14 3.11
C ARG A 276 15.86 16.32 3.95
N GLU A 277 15.78 16.21 5.27
CA GLU A 277 16.94 16.36 6.14
C GLU A 277 18.00 15.30 5.83
N LYS A 278 17.60 14.03 5.68
CA LYS A 278 18.48 12.95 5.27
C LYS A 278 18.96 13.09 3.82
N LEU A 279 18.10 13.54 2.90
CA LEU A 279 18.45 13.79 1.50
C LEU A 279 19.46 14.94 1.31
N ALA A 280 19.48 15.89 2.25
CA ALA A 280 20.42 17.00 2.23
C ALA A 280 21.82 16.59 2.72
N VAL A 281 21.90 15.60 3.62
CA VAL A 281 23.17 15.15 4.22
C VAL A 281 23.79 13.99 3.45
N ASN A 282 22.98 13.09 2.89
CA ASN A 282 23.44 11.82 2.32
C ASN A 282 23.30 11.78 0.80
N ASP A 283 24.34 11.28 0.14
CA ASP A 283 24.24 10.82 -1.24
C ASP A 283 23.58 9.44 -1.26
N ILE A 284 22.35 9.38 -1.78
CA ILE A 284 21.67 8.10 -2.00
C ILE A 284 22.28 7.44 -3.23
N ILE A 285 22.91 6.30 -3.04
CA ILE A 285 23.57 5.56 -4.12
C ILE A 285 22.65 4.44 -4.59
N LEU A 286 22.38 4.39 -5.90
CA LEU A 286 21.62 3.33 -6.58
C LEU A 286 22.59 2.21 -6.97
N VAL A 287 22.89 1.34 -6.01
CA VAL A 287 23.98 0.35 -6.09
C VAL A 287 23.58 -0.84 -6.96
N TRP A 288 24.39 -1.11 -7.98
CA TRP A 288 24.30 -2.32 -8.82
C TRP A 288 25.53 -3.24 -8.69
N GLU A 289 26.61 -2.77 -8.05
CA GLU A 289 27.84 -3.55 -7.78
C GLU A 289 28.31 -3.35 -6.33
N VAL A 290 28.66 -4.44 -5.66
CA VAL A 290 29.19 -4.49 -4.29
C VAL A 290 30.47 -5.35 -4.28
N ASP A 291 31.56 -4.82 -3.71
CA ASP A 291 32.87 -5.46 -3.62
C ASP A 291 33.38 -5.99 -4.97
N GLY A 292 33.18 -5.20 -6.02
CA GLY A 292 33.58 -5.53 -7.40
C GLY A 292 32.74 -6.61 -8.07
N LYS A 293 31.62 -7.04 -7.47
CA LYS A 293 30.69 -8.02 -8.03
C LYS A 293 29.32 -7.39 -8.24
N ILE A 294 28.67 -7.72 -9.35
CA ILE A 294 27.26 -7.35 -9.57
C ILE A 294 26.44 -7.90 -8.40
N ILE A 295 25.48 -7.11 -7.92
CA ILE A 295 24.56 -7.55 -6.87
C ILE A 295 23.85 -8.85 -7.26
N LYS A 296 23.43 -9.61 -6.27
CA LYS A 296 22.77 -10.90 -6.49
C LYS A 296 21.47 -10.71 -7.27
N ASP A 297 21.05 -11.75 -7.99
CA ASP A 297 19.81 -11.71 -8.79
C ASP A 297 18.56 -11.42 -7.95
N ASP A 298 18.56 -11.88 -6.70
CA ASP A 298 17.51 -11.62 -5.72
C ASP A 298 17.61 -10.22 -5.10
N GLU A 299 18.61 -9.39 -5.42
CA GLU A 299 18.71 -7.99 -4.96
C GLU A 299 18.55 -6.99 -6.12
N LYS A 300 18.49 -7.46 -7.37
CA LYS A 300 18.24 -6.65 -8.57
C LYS A 300 16.91 -5.88 -8.48
N PRO A 301 16.71 -4.80 -9.26
CA PRO A 301 17.66 -4.20 -10.20
C PRO A 301 18.79 -3.44 -9.52
N VAL A 302 18.49 -2.78 -8.39
CA VAL A 302 19.45 -2.05 -7.55
C VAL A 302 19.09 -2.23 -6.08
N ARG A 303 20.05 -1.94 -5.21
CA ARG A 303 19.82 -1.67 -3.79
C ARG A 303 20.24 -0.25 -3.45
N LEU A 304 19.66 0.33 -2.40
CA LEU A 304 20.13 1.59 -1.87
C LEU A 304 21.34 1.39 -0.95
N ALA A 305 22.27 2.34 -1.03
CA ALA A 305 23.16 2.68 0.06
C ALA A 305 22.87 4.11 0.49
N VAL A 306 22.58 4.28 1.77
CA VAL A 306 22.34 5.57 2.42
C VAL A 306 23.38 5.70 3.53
N PRO A 307 24.57 6.25 3.23
CA PRO A 307 25.64 6.39 4.22
C PRO A 307 25.14 7.07 5.50
N LEU A 308 25.77 6.78 6.65
CA LEU A 308 25.44 7.35 7.97
C LEU A 308 24.05 7.01 8.53
N GLU A 309 23.19 6.33 7.76
CA GLU A 309 21.87 5.90 8.19
C GLU A 309 21.83 4.41 8.53
N LEU A 310 20.87 4.04 9.40
CA LEU A 310 20.65 2.65 9.80
C LEU A 310 20.17 1.79 8.63
N GLY A 311 20.40 0.48 8.73
CA GLY A 311 20.05 -0.51 7.70
C GLY A 311 18.61 -0.49 7.16
N PRO A 312 17.57 -0.08 7.91
CA PRO A 312 16.23 0.11 7.36
C PRO A 312 16.15 1.04 6.14
N TYR A 313 17.04 2.02 6.00
CA TYR A 313 17.05 2.93 4.85
C TYR A 313 17.70 2.30 3.60
N TRP A 314 18.35 1.15 3.74
CA TRP A 314 19.14 0.49 2.68
C TRP A 314 18.29 -0.55 1.93
N VAL A 315 17.21 -0.08 1.31
CA VAL A 315 16.22 -0.92 0.60
C VAL A 315 16.89 -1.77 -0.48
N LYS A 316 16.52 -3.05 -0.54
CA LYS A 316 16.96 -3.98 -1.59
C LYS A 316 15.84 -4.19 -2.58
N MET A 317 16.18 -4.71 -3.76
CA MET A 317 15.21 -5.04 -4.80
C MET A 317 14.32 -3.85 -5.15
N VAL A 318 14.90 -2.65 -5.26
CA VAL A 318 14.12 -1.42 -5.44
C VAL A 318 13.21 -1.59 -6.64
N SER A 319 11.90 -1.42 -6.44
CA SER A 319 10.89 -1.43 -7.50
C SER A 319 10.48 -0.02 -7.88
N ASN A 320 10.31 0.85 -6.88
CA ASN A 320 9.80 2.20 -7.05
C ASN A 320 10.55 3.17 -6.13
N ILE A 321 10.81 4.37 -6.64
CA ILE A 321 11.22 5.54 -5.88
C ILE A 321 10.23 6.65 -6.19
N ASP A 322 9.41 7.03 -5.22
CA ASP A 322 8.38 8.06 -5.36
C ASP A 322 8.90 9.37 -4.75
N LEU A 323 8.93 10.44 -5.54
CA LEU A 323 9.37 11.78 -5.12
C LEU A 323 8.17 12.58 -4.61
N TYR A 324 8.26 13.11 -3.39
CA TYR A 324 7.19 13.86 -2.74
C TYR A 324 7.53 15.34 -2.73
N GLU A 325 6.84 16.15 -3.54
CA GLU A 325 7.01 17.63 -3.54
C GLU A 325 6.53 18.26 -2.25
N GLU A 326 5.48 17.67 -1.67
CA GLU A 326 4.90 18.08 -0.40
C GLU A 326 4.70 16.84 0.46
N ILE A 327 5.09 16.97 1.73
CA ILE A 327 4.75 16.04 2.80
C ILE A 327 3.89 16.82 3.78
N SER A 328 2.73 16.27 4.14
CA SER A 328 1.86 16.93 5.10
C SER A 328 2.62 17.13 6.42
N PRO A 329 2.81 18.39 6.85
CA PRO A 329 3.62 18.68 8.02
C PRO A 329 2.94 18.08 9.26
N LYS A 330 3.74 17.55 10.18
CA LYS A 330 3.21 17.11 11.48
C LYS A 330 2.92 18.32 12.34
N ASP A 331 1.66 18.44 12.73
CA ASP A 331 1.18 19.43 13.68
C ASP A 331 0.28 18.69 14.68
N ILE A 332 0.92 17.95 15.59
CA ILE A 332 0.21 17.09 16.54
C ILE A 332 -0.63 17.96 17.48
N GLU A 333 -1.94 17.85 17.36
CA GLU A 333 -2.95 18.52 18.17
C GLU A 333 -3.46 17.64 19.30
N LYS A 334 -3.43 16.31 19.15
CA LYS A 334 -3.97 15.35 20.12
C LYS A 334 -2.95 14.26 20.44
N VAL A 335 -2.67 14.06 21.73
CA VAL A 335 -1.82 12.96 22.23
C VAL A 335 -2.68 12.01 23.07
N HIS A 336 -2.94 10.81 22.54
CA HIS A 336 -3.78 9.78 23.14
C HIS A 336 -2.96 8.76 23.93
N MET A 337 -3.60 8.17 24.93
CA MET A 337 -3.08 7.06 25.71
C MET A 337 -3.52 5.73 25.08
N PHE A 338 -2.58 4.85 24.73
CA PHE A 338 -2.88 3.64 23.95
C PHE A 338 -3.97 2.75 24.59
N ASN A 339 -3.83 2.41 25.87
CA ASN A 339 -4.75 1.48 26.54
C ASN A 339 -6.19 2.03 26.60
N PRO A 340 -6.44 3.27 27.11
CA PRO A 340 -7.75 3.90 27.04
C PRO A 340 -8.31 4.02 25.61
N LEU A 341 -7.47 4.34 24.63
CA LEU A 341 -7.90 4.52 23.23
C LEU A 341 -8.41 3.21 22.59
N THR A 342 -7.88 2.07 23.02
CA THR A 342 -8.08 0.76 22.39
C THR A 342 -8.99 -0.19 23.17
N GLU A 343 -9.55 0.24 24.31
CA GLU A 343 -10.35 -0.60 25.21
C GLU A 343 -11.59 -1.24 24.55
N ASP A 344 -12.22 -0.52 23.62
CA ASP A 344 -13.39 -0.94 22.84
C ASP A 344 -13.03 -1.63 21.50
N ILE A 345 -11.74 -1.79 21.20
CA ILE A 345 -11.27 -2.48 19.99
C ILE A 345 -11.03 -3.95 20.32
N GLU A 346 -11.75 -4.85 19.66
CA GLU A 346 -11.50 -6.30 19.80
C GLU A 346 -10.07 -6.62 19.34
N PRO A 347 -9.22 -7.19 20.22
CA PRO A 347 -7.85 -7.52 19.89
C PRO A 347 -7.77 -8.71 18.93
N TYR A 348 -6.72 -8.71 18.11
CA TYR A 348 -6.31 -9.85 17.32
C TYR A 348 -5.12 -10.54 17.99
N TYR A 349 -5.20 -11.85 18.21
CA TYR A 349 -4.08 -12.62 18.76
C TYR A 349 -3.19 -13.11 17.62
N TYR A 350 -2.12 -12.36 17.37
CA TYR A 350 -1.22 -12.63 16.25
C TYR A 350 -0.21 -13.71 16.63
N GLU A 351 -0.04 -14.72 15.77
CA GLU A 351 0.97 -15.76 15.99
C GLU A 351 2.35 -15.27 15.52
N TYR A 352 3.22 -14.96 16.46
CA TYR A 352 4.58 -14.48 16.23
C TYR A 352 5.58 -15.43 16.87
N TYR A 353 6.33 -16.16 16.04
CA TYR A 353 7.34 -17.15 16.47
C TYR A 353 6.87 -18.14 17.56
N GLY A 354 5.63 -18.61 17.46
CA GLY A 354 5.06 -19.59 18.39
C GLY A 354 4.45 -18.99 19.66
N SER A 355 4.52 -17.67 19.85
CA SER A 355 3.69 -16.94 20.81
C SER A 355 2.43 -16.39 20.12
N LYS A 356 1.34 -16.27 20.87
CA LYS A 356 0.11 -15.61 20.41
C LYS A 356 -0.05 -14.32 21.19
N ASP A 357 0.43 -13.23 20.59
CA ASP A 357 0.53 -11.95 21.26
C ASP A 357 -0.71 -11.08 20.96
N LYS A 358 -1.26 -10.45 22.00
CA LYS A 358 -2.36 -9.49 21.85
C LYS A 358 -1.92 -8.32 20.98
N SER A 359 -2.69 -8.08 19.92
CA SER A 359 -2.37 -7.08 18.89
C SER A 359 -3.60 -6.30 18.44
N PHE A 360 -3.40 -5.04 18.05
CA PHE A 360 -4.47 -4.16 17.59
C PHE A 360 -4.21 -3.71 16.16
N GLU A 361 -5.20 -3.84 15.29
CA GLU A 361 -5.08 -3.38 13.89
C GLU A 361 -5.05 -1.85 13.84
N VAL A 362 -3.99 -1.29 13.27
CA VAL A 362 -3.77 0.16 13.20
C VAL A 362 -4.93 0.85 12.49
N GLY A 363 -5.44 0.28 11.39
CA GLY A 363 -6.62 0.80 10.70
C GLY A 363 -7.90 0.90 11.54
N LYS A 364 -8.04 0.13 12.63
CA LYS A 364 -9.15 0.32 13.59
C LYS A 364 -8.90 1.50 14.53
N ILE A 365 -7.65 1.72 14.92
CA ILE A 365 -7.26 2.89 15.74
C ILE A 365 -7.41 4.17 14.93
N LEU A 366 -6.90 4.20 13.70
CA LEU A 366 -6.95 5.37 12.81
C LEU A 366 -8.39 5.85 12.53
N ARG A 367 -9.37 4.94 12.53
CA ARG A 367 -10.80 5.29 12.38
C ARG A 367 -11.37 6.11 13.53
N LYS A 368 -10.66 6.22 14.66
CA LYS A 368 -11.03 7.06 15.79
C LYS A 368 -10.54 8.49 15.68
N PHE A 369 -9.61 8.76 14.77
CA PHE A 369 -9.09 10.10 14.56
C PHE A 369 -10.03 10.86 13.63
N GLU A 370 -10.20 12.15 13.90
CA GLU A 370 -11.06 13.04 13.09
C GLU A 370 -10.45 13.26 11.70
N GLU A 371 -9.12 13.36 11.64
CA GLU A 371 -8.38 13.59 10.42
C GLU A 371 -7.19 12.63 10.33
N VAL A 372 -7.12 11.90 9.21
CA VAL A 372 -5.96 11.10 8.84
C VAL A 372 -5.64 11.44 7.40
N ASP A 373 -4.65 12.29 7.21
CA ASP A 373 -4.21 12.68 5.87
C ASP A 373 -3.53 11.49 5.20
N GLU A 374 -4.06 11.04 4.06
CA GLU A 374 -3.51 9.93 3.28
C GLU A 374 -2.12 10.25 2.71
N LYS A 375 -1.80 11.54 2.53
CA LYS A 375 -0.47 12.03 2.13
C LYS A 375 0.49 12.23 3.31
N GLY A 376 -0.03 12.16 4.53
CA GLY A 376 0.77 12.20 5.75
C GLY A 376 1.47 10.87 6.03
N PHE A 377 2.25 10.83 7.12
CA PHE A 377 2.95 9.63 7.54
C PHE A 377 2.51 9.09 8.88
N PHE A 378 2.52 7.76 8.95
CA PHE A 378 2.51 7.02 10.19
C PHE A 378 3.95 6.92 10.71
N THR A 379 4.28 7.69 11.73
CA THR A 379 5.62 7.76 12.31
C THR A 379 5.66 7.00 13.61
N MET A 380 6.67 6.18 13.79
CA MET A 380 6.88 5.36 14.99
C MET A 380 8.19 5.77 15.64
N GLY A 381 8.17 5.93 16.97
CA GLY A 381 9.36 6.16 17.78
C GLY A 381 9.59 5.03 18.77
N ALA A 382 10.86 4.71 19.03
CA ALA A 382 11.29 3.66 19.96
C ALA A 382 12.23 4.16 21.05
N VAL A 383 12.40 3.37 22.11
CA VAL A 383 13.28 3.68 23.25
C VAL A 383 14.75 3.84 22.87
N ASP A 384 15.20 3.21 21.79
CA ASP A 384 16.57 3.30 21.28
C ASP A 384 16.81 4.54 20.40
N GLY A 385 15.79 5.41 20.27
CA GLY A 385 15.84 6.61 19.45
C GLY A 385 15.52 6.39 17.98
N LEU A 386 15.21 5.16 17.55
CA LEU A 386 14.77 4.90 16.18
C LEU A 386 13.44 5.63 15.91
N ILE A 387 13.45 6.47 14.86
CA ILE A 387 12.25 7.03 14.25
C ILE A 387 12.08 6.37 12.88
N LYS A 388 10.90 5.82 12.60
CA LYS A 388 10.57 5.22 11.32
C LYS A 388 9.25 5.74 10.79
N ASN A 389 9.24 6.12 9.52
CA ASN A 389 8.04 6.55 8.80
C ASN A 389 7.50 5.41 7.92
N GLU A 390 6.19 5.27 7.89
CA GLU A 390 5.43 4.43 6.96
C GLU A 390 4.36 5.29 6.28
N THR A 391 3.91 4.90 5.08
CA THR A 391 2.75 5.56 4.48
C THR A 391 1.48 5.22 5.24
N ILE A 392 0.53 6.15 5.23
CA ILE A 392 -0.79 5.91 5.81
C ILE A 392 -1.52 4.76 5.09
N SER A 393 -1.41 4.67 3.76
CA SER A 393 -2.01 3.58 2.97
C SER A 393 -1.57 2.19 3.45
N LEU A 394 -0.27 2.02 3.74
CA LEU A 394 0.31 0.75 4.17
C LEU A 394 -0.21 0.30 5.53
N VAL A 395 -0.40 1.23 6.47
CA VAL A 395 -0.79 0.88 7.85
C VAL A 395 -2.30 0.72 8.06
N ARG A 396 -3.13 1.03 7.04
CA ARG A 396 -4.59 0.96 7.16
C ARG A 396 -5.15 -0.45 7.19
N GLN A 397 -4.47 -1.43 6.59
CA GLN A 397 -4.97 -2.80 6.49
C GLN A 397 -3.89 -3.80 6.84
N ARG A 398 -4.26 -4.81 7.65
CA ARG A 398 -3.37 -5.93 8.02
C ARG A 398 -2.04 -5.50 8.66
N TYR A 399 -2.02 -4.31 9.23
CA TYR A 399 -0.92 -3.77 10.00
C TYR A 399 -1.36 -3.67 11.46
N PHE A 400 -0.57 -4.21 12.37
CA PHE A 400 -0.95 -4.34 13.77
C PHE A 400 0.14 -3.79 14.68
N ILE A 401 -0.25 -3.34 15.86
CA ILE A 401 0.67 -3.15 16.98
C ILE A 401 0.43 -4.28 17.96
N LYS A 402 1.44 -5.11 18.22
CA LYS A 402 1.41 -6.04 19.35
C LYS A 402 1.83 -5.33 20.62
N VAL A 403 1.15 -5.64 21.72
CA VAL A 403 1.38 -5.03 23.05
C VAL A 403 1.78 -6.05 24.11
N GLU A 404 1.89 -7.31 23.74
CA GLU A 404 2.37 -8.40 24.59
C GLU A 404 3.53 -9.13 23.91
N GLY A 405 4.28 -9.91 24.68
CA GLY A 405 5.40 -10.71 24.19
C GLY A 405 6.69 -9.90 24.01
N ASP A 406 7.74 -10.58 23.56
CA ASP A 406 9.08 -10.01 23.46
C ASP A 406 9.12 -8.81 22.51
N ASN A 407 9.82 -7.74 22.89
CA ASN A 407 9.99 -6.50 22.12
C ASN A 407 8.73 -5.60 22.03
N ALA A 408 7.65 -5.90 22.76
CA ALA A 408 6.42 -5.10 22.72
C ALA A 408 6.58 -3.75 23.46
N PRO A 409 5.93 -2.66 22.99
CA PRO A 409 5.05 -2.59 21.82
C PRO A 409 5.82 -2.61 20.49
N MET A 410 5.26 -3.28 19.49
CA MET A 410 5.96 -3.49 18.20
C MET A 410 4.97 -3.58 17.05
N ASN A 411 5.29 -2.93 15.92
CA ASN A 411 4.52 -3.11 14.68
C ASN A 411 4.75 -4.50 14.07
N ILE A 412 3.69 -5.12 13.55
CA ILE A 412 3.74 -6.39 12.84
C ILE A 412 2.75 -6.40 11.67
N SER A 413 3.07 -7.18 10.64
CA SER A 413 2.19 -7.41 9.49
C SER A 413 2.49 -8.80 8.90
N PRO A 414 1.51 -9.48 8.29
CA PRO A 414 1.72 -10.74 7.57
C PRO A 414 2.77 -10.66 6.46
N THR A 415 3.03 -9.47 5.91
CA THR A 415 4.03 -9.26 4.85
C THR A 415 5.42 -8.95 5.40
N PHE A 416 5.56 -8.76 6.70
CA PHE A 416 6.84 -8.38 7.29
C PHE A 416 7.83 -9.53 7.34
N LYS A 417 9.06 -9.22 6.91
CA LYS A 417 10.26 -10.02 7.19
C LYS A 417 10.88 -9.59 8.51
N LEU A 418 11.72 -10.47 9.07
CA LEU A 418 12.46 -10.18 10.30
C LEU A 418 13.33 -8.92 10.11
N GLY A 419 13.24 -7.98 11.05
CA GLY A 419 13.98 -6.71 10.99
C GLY A 419 13.19 -5.52 10.44
N MET A 420 11.97 -5.73 9.93
CA MET A 420 11.09 -4.64 9.49
C MET A 420 10.38 -3.93 10.65
N ASN A 421 10.50 -4.47 11.87
CA ASN A 421 9.80 -4.05 13.06
C ASN A 421 10.54 -2.93 13.80
N VAL A 422 9.79 -1.91 14.23
CA VAL A 422 10.14 -0.98 15.30
C VAL A 422 9.72 -1.62 16.63
N LYS A 423 10.70 -1.86 17.47
CA LYS A 423 10.57 -2.59 18.74
C LYS A 423 10.51 -1.61 19.90
N GLU A 424 9.89 -2.01 21.01
CA GLU A 424 9.87 -1.23 22.24
C GLU A 424 9.41 0.22 21.97
N MET A 425 8.30 0.35 21.23
CA MET A 425 7.79 1.64 20.74
C MET A 425 7.35 2.52 21.92
N THR A 426 7.78 3.79 21.91
CA THR A 426 7.33 4.81 22.87
C THR A 426 6.05 5.48 22.38
N HIS A 427 5.91 5.68 21.07
CA HIS A 427 4.72 6.28 20.46
C HIS A 427 4.62 5.96 18.97
N PHE A 428 3.44 6.25 18.40
CA PHE A 428 3.28 6.48 16.97
C PHE A 428 2.43 7.74 16.71
N SER A 429 2.50 8.32 15.52
CA SER A 429 1.73 9.52 15.17
C SER A 429 1.36 9.60 13.70
N THR A 430 0.26 10.30 13.42
CA THR A 430 -0.17 10.76 12.09
C THR A 430 0.14 12.26 11.93
N THR A 431 -0.64 13.01 11.17
CA THR A 431 -0.49 14.45 10.96
C THR A 431 -0.93 15.27 12.18
N LYS A 432 -2.06 14.90 12.80
CA LYS A 432 -2.71 15.63 13.90
C LYS A 432 -2.77 14.85 15.21
N ASP A 433 -2.66 13.52 15.16
CA ASP A 433 -2.80 12.67 16.34
C ASP A 433 -1.51 11.89 16.61
N ALA A 434 -1.17 11.75 17.88
CA ALA A 434 -0.15 10.84 18.37
C ALA A 434 -0.74 9.91 19.42
N VAL A 435 -0.21 8.70 19.53
CA VAL A 435 -0.58 7.71 20.54
C VAL A 435 0.69 7.26 21.24
N ILE A 436 0.71 7.38 22.56
CA ILE A 436 1.86 6.96 23.37
C ILE A 436 1.60 5.60 24.02
N PHE A 437 2.69 4.90 24.30
CA PHE A 437 2.74 3.70 25.14
C PHE A 437 3.36 4.09 26.48
N PRO A 438 2.55 4.40 27.52
CA PRO A 438 3.07 4.91 28.80
C PRO A 438 4.14 4.00 29.42
N GLU A 439 4.02 2.69 29.26
CA GLU A 439 4.96 1.67 29.75
C GLU A 439 6.35 1.76 29.13
N LYS A 440 6.50 2.36 27.94
CA LYS A 440 7.79 2.60 27.29
C LYS A 440 8.20 4.06 27.30
N MET A 441 7.22 4.97 27.27
CA MET A 441 7.48 6.41 27.35
C MET A 441 8.24 6.79 28.62
N ILE A 442 7.98 6.10 29.73
CA ILE A 442 8.65 6.33 31.02
C ILE A 442 10.19 6.18 30.95
N GLU A 443 10.70 5.38 30.01
CA GLU A 443 12.13 5.12 29.85
C GLU A 443 12.87 6.30 29.18
N VAL A 444 12.15 7.23 28.55
CA VAL A 444 12.74 8.31 27.73
C VAL A 444 12.38 9.73 28.20
N VAL A 445 11.61 9.88 29.28
CA VAL A 445 11.15 11.18 29.79
C VAL A 445 11.58 11.41 31.24
N ARG A 446 11.57 12.67 31.71
CA ARG A 446 11.83 12.98 33.12
C ARG A 446 10.70 12.43 33.99
N THR A 447 11.07 11.82 35.11
CA THR A 447 10.12 11.24 36.07
C THR A 447 10.25 11.85 37.46
N LYS A 448 9.20 11.69 38.27
CA LYS A 448 9.13 12.09 39.68
C LYS A 448 8.28 11.10 40.47
N ASP A 449 8.65 10.83 41.73
CA ASP A 449 7.78 10.08 42.64
C ASP A 449 6.52 10.88 42.98
N ILE A 450 5.36 10.27 42.72
CA ILE A 450 4.04 10.79 43.03
C ILE A 450 3.31 9.71 43.83
N LYS A 451 3.33 9.86 45.15
CA LYS A 451 2.65 8.94 46.08
C LYS A 451 3.09 7.48 45.91
N GLY A 452 4.38 7.25 45.64
CA GLY A 452 4.93 5.91 45.43
C GLY A 452 4.75 5.35 44.01
N LEU A 453 4.21 6.14 43.08
CA LEU A 453 4.18 5.84 41.65
C LEU A 453 5.19 6.73 40.92
N GLU A 454 5.81 6.20 39.89
CA GLU A 454 6.68 6.98 39.02
C GLU A 454 5.83 7.74 38.00
N GLY A 455 5.75 9.07 38.16
CA GLY A 455 5.01 9.96 37.29
C GLY A 455 5.90 10.56 36.21
N MET A 456 5.48 10.47 34.96
CA MET A 456 6.15 11.08 33.80
C MET A 456 5.76 12.55 33.68
N LEU A 457 6.74 13.44 33.50
CA LEU A 457 6.48 14.85 33.26
C LEU A 457 5.69 15.04 31.95
N LEU A 458 4.54 15.71 32.02
CA LEU A 458 3.64 15.83 30.87
C LEU A 458 4.29 16.59 29.70
N GLU A 459 5.08 17.63 29.99
CA GLU A 459 5.85 18.38 28.98
C GLU A 459 6.67 17.45 28.09
N ASP A 460 7.48 16.58 28.69
CA ASP A 460 8.37 15.67 27.97
C ASP A 460 7.59 14.65 27.15
N VAL A 461 6.48 14.15 27.69
CA VAL A 461 5.61 13.21 26.99
C VAL A 461 5.05 13.84 25.71
N LEU A 462 4.52 15.06 25.80
CA LEU A 462 3.95 15.77 24.66
C LEU A 462 5.03 16.12 23.62
N LEU A 463 6.20 16.61 24.07
CA LEU A 463 7.32 16.91 23.18
C LEU A 463 7.84 15.67 22.46
N THR A 464 7.97 14.55 23.18
CA THR A 464 8.45 13.27 22.63
C THR A 464 7.46 12.71 21.61
N ALA A 465 6.15 12.85 21.85
CA ALA A 465 5.10 12.48 20.91
C ALA A 465 5.00 13.39 19.67
N GLY A 466 5.78 14.48 19.63
CA GLY A 466 5.84 15.41 18.50
C GLY A 466 4.91 16.62 18.61
N MET A 467 4.23 16.82 19.73
CA MET A 467 3.41 18.01 19.96
C MET A 467 4.31 19.23 20.17
N ARG A 468 3.97 20.33 19.49
CA ARG A 468 4.61 21.64 19.60
C ARG A 468 3.53 22.69 19.84
N TRP A 469 3.87 23.73 20.58
CA TRP A 469 2.96 24.79 21.01
C TRP A 469 3.68 26.15 21.07
N GLU A 470 2.90 27.22 21.02
CA GLU A 470 3.37 28.60 21.15
C GLU A 470 3.24 29.10 22.59
N GLU A 471 3.86 30.25 22.90
CA GLU A 471 3.61 30.98 24.14
C GLU A 471 2.10 31.28 24.24
N ASP A 472 1.52 31.07 25.44
CA ASP A 472 0.09 31.22 25.75
C ASP A 472 -0.87 30.14 25.21
N SER A 473 -0.36 29.01 24.71
CA SER A 473 -1.22 27.89 24.30
C SER A 473 -2.04 27.31 25.47
N GLU A 474 -3.30 26.96 25.20
CA GLU A 474 -4.19 26.26 26.14
C GLU A 474 -4.32 24.78 25.76
N PHE A 475 -4.52 23.94 26.77
CA PHE A 475 -4.67 22.49 26.61
C PHE A 475 -5.97 22.00 27.26
N LEU A 476 -6.47 20.87 26.77
CA LEU A 476 -7.56 20.13 27.35
C LEU A 476 -7.09 18.72 27.70
N ALA A 477 -7.22 18.34 28.95
CA ALA A 477 -7.14 16.94 29.34
C ALA A 477 -8.53 16.33 29.23
N VAL A 478 -8.65 15.26 28.46
CA VAL A 478 -9.92 14.61 28.13
C VAL A 478 -9.93 13.20 28.71
N LYS A 479 -11.01 12.88 29.41
CA LYS A 479 -11.25 11.58 30.05
C LYS A 479 -11.95 10.60 29.10
N THR A 480 -11.90 9.31 29.39
CA THR A 480 -12.58 8.25 28.63
C THR A 480 -14.11 8.44 28.51
N ASP A 481 -14.75 9.09 29.48
CA ASP A 481 -16.19 9.41 29.45
C ASP A 481 -16.54 10.69 28.65
N GLY A 482 -15.53 11.34 28.05
CA GLY A 482 -15.66 12.56 27.27
C GLY A 482 -15.68 13.85 28.10
N SER A 483 -15.65 13.78 29.43
CA SER A 483 -15.45 14.96 30.27
C SER A 483 -14.02 15.49 30.13
N SER A 484 -13.83 16.80 30.31
CA SER A 484 -12.52 17.43 30.15
C SER A 484 -12.25 18.53 31.17
N ILE A 485 -10.96 18.80 31.40
CA ILE A 485 -10.48 19.93 32.19
C ILE A 485 -9.52 20.76 31.34
N GLY A 486 -9.64 22.08 31.42
CA GLY A 486 -8.69 23.00 30.80
C GLY A 486 -7.41 23.11 31.62
N LEU A 487 -6.28 23.24 30.94
CA LEU A 487 -4.96 23.47 31.52
C LEU A 487 -4.31 24.63 30.78
N SER A 488 -3.82 25.62 31.53
CA SER A 488 -2.89 26.60 30.94
C SER A 488 -1.53 25.96 30.65
N MET A 489 -0.70 26.60 29.82
CA MET A 489 0.69 26.18 29.62
C MET A 489 1.45 26.04 30.96
N GLU A 490 1.33 27.01 31.87
CA GLU A 490 2.00 26.95 33.18
C GLU A 490 1.52 25.75 34.02
N GLU A 491 0.24 25.39 33.92
CA GLU A 491 -0.30 24.22 34.61
C GLU A 491 0.20 22.92 34.00
N MET A 492 0.18 22.82 32.66
CA MET A 492 0.66 21.66 31.90
C MET A 492 2.13 21.35 32.22
N LEU A 493 2.98 22.38 32.34
CA LEU A 493 4.40 22.25 32.70
C LEU A 493 4.63 21.67 34.11
N ASN A 494 3.63 21.76 34.99
CA ASN A 494 3.68 21.21 36.35
C ASN A 494 2.84 19.94 36.51
N CYS A 495 2.37 19.38 35.39
CA CYS A 495 1.58 18.17 35.36
C CYS A 495 2.42 16.91 35.10
N TYR A 496 1.93 15.79 35.63
CA TYR A 496 2.54 14.49 35.48
C TYR A 496 1.48 13.44 35.17
N ILE A 497 1.81 12.45 34.35
CA ILE A 497 0.96 11.29 34.11
C ILE A 497 1.55 10.06 34.81
N THR A 498 0.71 9.30 35.50
CA THR A 498 1.08 8.00 36.10
C THR A 498 0.36 6.89 35.37
N TYR A 499 1.01 5.75 35.21
CA TYR A 499 0.44 4.57 34.56
C TYR A 499 0.47 3.35 35.47
N ILE A 500 -0.70 2.72 35.65
CA ILE A 500 -0.83 1.48 36.43
C ILE A 500 -1.93 0.59 35.84
N ASP A 501 -1.61 -0.67 35.56
CA ASP A 501 -2.56 -1.68 35.06
C ASP A 501 -3.44 -1.21 33.89
N GLY A 502 -2.86 -0.50 32.92
CA GLY A 502 -3.57 0.01 31.75
C GLY A 502 -4.32 1.33 31.97
N ARG A 503 -4.34 1.88 33.19
CA ARG A 503 -4.98 3.16 33.53
C ARG A 503 -3.96 4.27 33.58
N VAL A 504 -4.34 5.42 33.03
CA VAL A 504 -3.54 6.65 33.07
C VAL A 504 -4.27 7.70 33.90
N ASN A 505 -3.58 8.27 34.89
CA ASN A 505 -4.11 9.35 35.72
C ASN A 505 -3.22 10.59 35.56
N LEU A 506 -3.84 11.76 35.65
CA LEU A 506 -3.19 13.06 35.56
C LEU A 506 -3.09 13.70 36.95
N TYR A 507 -1.89 14.18 37.25
CA TYR A 507 -1.56 14.86 38.48
C TYR A 507 -1.07 16.27 38.17
N LYS A 508 -1.37 17.22 39.05
CA LYS A 508 -0.73 18.53 39.13
C LYS A 508 0.02 18.58 40.46
N ASP A 509 1.33 18.76 40.39
CA ASP A 509 2.24 18.53 41.52
C ASP A 509 2.09 17.10 42.09
N ASN A 510 1.43 16.98 43.25
CA ASN A 510 1.15 15.70 43.92
C ASN A 510 -0.36 15.44 44.08
N ASN A 511 -1.22 16.29 43.51
CA ASN A 511 -2.67 16.16 43.58
C ASN A 511 -3.19 15.54 42.30
N GLU A 512 -4.00 14.48 42.44
CA GLU A 512 -4.68 13.88 41.30
C GLU A 512 -5.79 14.82 40.85
N ILE A 513 -5.79 15.19 39.57
CA ILE A 513 -6.77 16.10 38.99
C ILE A 513 -7.69 15.41 37.97
N MET A 514 -7.26 14.28 37.42
CA MET A 514 -8.08 13.44 36.54
C MET A 514 -7.66 11.97 36.62
N GLN A 515 -8.65 11.09 36.65
CA GLN A 515 -8.48 9.64 36.48
C GLN A 515 -8.91 9.24 35.08
N ASP A 516 -8.40 8.11 34.57
CA ASP A 516 -8.77 7.54 33.27
C ASP A 516 -8.60 8.54 32.11
N LEU A 517 -7.44 9.20 32.07
CA LEU A 517 -7.04 10.12 31.02
C LEU A 517 -7.01 9.40 29.67
N LEU A 518 -7.81 9.87 28.71
CA LEU A 518 -7.83 9.36 27.35
C LEU A 518 -6.79 10.06 26.48
N ARG A 519 -6.74 11.39 26.53
CA ARG A 519 -5.81 12.20 25.72
C ARG A 519 -5.60 13.60 26.30
N ILE A 520 -4.53 14.24 25.83
CA ILE A 520 -4.31 15.69 25.94
C ILE A 520 -4.46 16.29 24.55
N GLU A 521 -5.17 17.41 24.42
CA GLU A 521 -5.31 18.11 23.14
C GLU A 521 -5.03 19.61 23.26
N LYS A 522 -4.46 20.21 22.21
CA LYS A 522 -4.37 21.67 22.04
C LYS A 522 -5.76 22.24 21.82
N LYS A 523 -6.02 23.42 22.39
CA LYS A 523 -7.31 24.11 22.29
C LYS A 523 -7.32 25.21 21.24
#